data_AF-A0A2D4MR74-F1
#
_entry.id   AF-A0A2D4MR74-F1
#
_cell.length_a   1.000
_cell.length_b   1.000
_cell.length_c   1.000
_cell.angle_alpha   90.00
_cell.angle_beta   90.00
_cell.angle_gamma   90.00
#
_symmetry.space_group_name_H-M   'P 1'
#
loop_
_entity.id
_entity.type
_entity.pdbx_description
1 polymer ?
#
loop_
_entity_poly.entity_id
_entity_poly.type
_entity_poly.pdbx_seq_one_letter_code
_entity_poly.pdbx_strand_id
1 'polypeptide(L)'
;EQQLREEGSSEEAGMEAEGQQQEQQQQQQEQDGAGSEAAGEGAAASGSPPAPCPFVLPGGIASRNEDYPRTCRACFYGTGLIAGHGFTSPERTPGVFVLFDDDRFGFIWLELQSFSLYSRIKVAFQNAEAPSREAFDEM
;
A
#
# COMPACT_ATOMS: atom_id res chain seq x y z
N GLU A 1 -50.78 16.78 32.13
CA GLU A 1 -50.06 16.89 30.84
C GLU A 1 -48.56 16.68 31.08
N GLN A 2 -48.16 15.42 31.24
CA GLN A 2 -46.78 15.00 31.43
C GLN A 2 -46.58 13.73 30.62
N GLN A 3 -46.06 13.87 29.40
CA GLN A 3 -45.40 12.79 28.66
C GLN A 3 -44.71 13.42 27.46
N LEU A 4 -43.37 13.42 27.44
CA LEU A 4 -42.45 13.47 26.30
C LEU A 4 -41.10 14.06 26.75
N ARG A 5 -40.22 13.20 27.27
CA ARG A 5 -38.74 13.33 27.27
C ARG A 5 -38.16 12.19 28.09
N GLU A 6 -37.69 11.12 27.43
CA GLU A 6 -36.67 10.18 27.93
C GLU A 6 -36.50 9.03 26.90
N GLU A 7 -35.93 9.31 25.73
CA GLU A 7 -35.43 8.27 24.81
C GLU A 7 -34.15 8.75 24.10
N GLY A 8 -33.16 9.24 24.85
CA GLY A 8 -31.94 9.78 24.24
C GLY A 8 -30.71 9.78 25.13
N SER A 9 -30.53 8.78 25.99
CA SER A 9 -29.37 8.73 26.89
C SER A 9 -28.76 7.35 27.11
N SER A 10 -29.12 6.33 26.33
CA SER A 10 -28.65 4.94 26.57
C SER A 10 -27.67 4.40 25.53
N GLU A 11 -27.36 5.14 24.47
CA GLU A 11 -26.44 4.69 23.41
C GLU A 11 -25.01 5.25 23.51
N GLU A 12 -24.75 6.29 24.31
CA GLU A 12 -23.39 6.85 24.46
C GLU A 12 -22.49 6.08 25.44
N ALA A 13 -23.04 5.26 26.35
CA ALA A 13 -22.23 4.53 27.33
C ALA A 13 -21.56 3.25 26.78
N GLY A 14 -21.93 2.81 25.57
CA GLY A 14 -21.38 1.59 24.95
C GLY A 14 -20.08 1.81 24.17
N MET A 15 -19.86 3.01 23.64
CA MET A 15 -18.71 3.32 22.76
C MET A 15 -17.44 3.70 23.53
N GLU A 16 -17.56 4.18 24.77
CA GLU A 16 -16.39 4.55 25.58
C GLU A 16 -15.63 3.32 26.16
N ALA A 17 -16.29 2.17 26.24
CA ALA A 17 -15.70 0.92 26.76
C ALA A 17 -14.85 0.17 25.71
N GLU A 18 -15.13 0.33 24.42
CA GLU A 18 -14.35 -0.29 23.34
C GLU A 18 -13.09 0.52 22.98
N GLY A 19 -13.11 1.84 23.14
CA GLY A 19 -11.94 2.69 22.91
C GLY A 19 -10.78 2.44 23.88
N GLN A 20 -11.07 2.11 25.14
CA GLN A 20 -10.04 1.88 26.16
C GLN A 20 -9.36 0.50 26.05
N GLN A 21 -9.95 -0.47 25.35
CA GLN A 21 -9.34 -1.79 25.16
C GLN A 21 -8.33 -1.82 23.99
N GLN A 22 -8.43 -0.89 23.04
CA GLN A 22 -7.46 -0.78 21.93
C GLN A 22 -6.17 -0.05 22.35
N GLU A 23 -6.23 0.90 23.28
CA GLU A 23 -5.02 1.59 23.79
C GLU A 23 -4.10 0.67 24.61
N GLN A 24 -4.63 -0.39 25.24
CA GLN A 24 -3.81 -1.33 26.03
C GLN A 24 -3.05 -2.36 25.18
N GLN A 25 -3.42 -2.61 23.92
CA GLN A 25 -2.63 -3.47 23.03
C GLN A 25 -1.50 -2.73 22.31
N GLN A 26 -1.56 -1.40 22.22
CA GLN A 26 -0.51 -0.58 21.61
C GLN A 26 0.75 -0.41 22.48
N GLN A 27 0.66 -0.58 23.80
CA GLN A 27 1.80 -0.37 24.70
C GLN A 27 2.70 -1.60 24.94
N GLN A 28 2.39 -2.77 24.37
CA GLN A 28 3.18 -4.01 24.58
C GLN A 28 4.10 -4.39 23.40
N GLN A 29 4.20 -3.60 22.34
CA GLN A 29 5.10 -3.89 21.19
C GLN A 29 6.33 -2.97 21.07
N GLU A 30 6.55 -2.05 22.02
CA GLU A 30 7.75 -1.18 22.03
C GLU A 30 8.97 -1.74 22.78
N GLN A 31 8.95 -3.01 23.18
CA GLN A 31 10.11 -3.69 23.76
C GLN A 31 10.36 -5.03 23.09
N ASP A 32 10.97 -5.01 21.91
CA ASP A 32 11.88 -6.07 21.45
C ASP A 32 12.67 -5.61 20.22
N GLY A 33 13.51 -4.58 20.46
CA GLY A 33 14.54 -4.15 19.52
C GLY A 33 15.91 -4.63 19.98
N ALA A 34 16.40 -5.74 19.42
CA ALA A 34 17.83 -6.04 19.37
C ALA A 34 18.17 -7.11 18.30
N GLY A 35 18.79 -6.66 17.21
CA GLY A 35 19.79 -7.47 16.49
C GLY A 35 19.38 -8.00 15.12
N SER A 36 19.78 -7.31 14.06
CA SER A 36 20.99 -7.65 13.29
C SER A 36 20.95 -6.93 11.94
N GLU A 37 21.76 -5.89 11.84
CA GLU A 37 22.06 -5.20 10.59
C GLU A 37 22.89 -6.13 9.71
N ALA A 38 22.23 -6.89 8.84
CA ALA A 38 22.87 -7.47 7.68
C ALA A 38 22.69 -6.48 6.52
N ALA A 39 23.67 -5.58 6.40
CA ALA A 39 23.92 -4.83 5.18
C ALA A 39 24.21 -5.81 4.04
N GLY A 40 23.16 -6.20 3.33
CA GLY A 40 23.26 -6.92 2.07
C GLY A 40 23.72 -5.95 0.99
N GLU A 41 25.03 -5.92 0.78
CA GLU A 41 25.71 -5.20 -0.29
C GLU A 41 25.01 -5.41 -1.64
N GLY A 42 24.81 -4.31 -2.34
CA GLY A 42 24.25 -4.28 -3.68
C GLY A 42 25.06 -5.14 -4.64
N ALA A 43 24.46 -6.26 -5.06
CA ALA A 43 24.85 -6.92 -6.30
C ALA A 43 24.31 -6.08 -7.46
N ALA A 44 25.01 -5.01 -7.82
CA ALA A 44 24.90 -4.40 -9.15
C ALA A 44 25.49 -5.40 -10.15
N ALA A 45 24.72 -6.44 -10.48
CA ALA A 45 25.07 -7.38 -11.53
C ALA A 45 25.03 -6.63 -12.87
N SER A 46 26.23 -6.26 -13.34
CA SER A 46 26.46 -5.96 -14.76
C SER A 46 26.26 -7.26 -15.55
N GLY A 47 25.01 -7.55 -15.89
CA GLY A 47 24.59 -8.74 -16.60
C GLY A 47 23.25 -8.49 -17.27
N SER A 48 22.94 -9.25 -18.32
CA SER A 48 21.63 -9.24 -18.98
C SER A 48 20.50 -9.20 -17.96
N PRO A 49 19.38 -8.49 -18.23
CA PRO A 49 18.27 -8.40 -17.29
C PRO A 49 17.87 -9.81 -16.83
N PRO A 50 17.60 -10.01 -15.53
CA PRO A 50 17.26 -11.33 -15.01
C PRO A 50 16.08 -11.90 -15.79
N ALA A 51 16.18 -13.18 -16.13
CA ALA A 51 15.11 -13.87 -16.83
C ALA A 51 13.81 -13.80 -15.99
N PRO A 52 12.65 -13.54 -16.61
CA PRO A 52 11.39 -13.50 -15.88
C PRO A 52 11.14 -14.81 -15.12
N CYS A 53 10.70 -14.71 -13.86
CA CYS A 53 10.31 -15.84 -13.05
C CYS A 53 8.78 -15.96 -12.98
N PRO A 54 8.22 -17.18 -12.75
CA PRO A 54 6.80 -17.35 -12.54
C PRO A 54 6.27 -16.49 -11.39
N PHE A 55 5.09 -15.91 -11.58
CA PHE A 55 4.41 -15.08 -10.60
C PHE A 55 2.96 -15.53 -10.39
N VAL A 56 2.58 -15.67 -9.13
CA VAL A 56 1.22 -15.95 -8.68
C VAL A 56 0.95 -15.07 -7.46
N LEU A 57 -0.24 -14.48 -7.38
CA LEU A 57 -0.62 -13.73 -6.19
C LEU A 57 -0.69 -14.66 -4.96
N PRO A 58 -0.17 -14.22 -3.80
CA PRO A 58 -0.37 -14.95 -2.55
C PRO A 58 -1.86 -15.17 -2.26
N GLY A 59 -2.18 -16.29 -1.61
CA GLY A 59 -3.55 -16.59 -1.20
C GLY A 59 -4.12 -15.51 -0.28
N GLY A 60 -5.40 -15.17 -0.47
CA GLY A 60 -6.09 -14.13 0.30
C GLY A 60 -5.92 -12.71 -0.23
N ILE A 61 -5.02 -12.47 -1.20
CA ILE A 61 -4.91 -11.18 -1.87
C ILE A 61 -6.01 -11.05 -2.93
N ALA A 62 -6.92 -10.10 -2.73
CA ALA A 62 -7.96 -9.79 -3.68
C ALA A 62 -7.40 -9.05 -4.89
N SER A 63 -7.83 -9.42 -6.10
CA SER A 63 -7.57 -8.66 -7.31
C SER A 63 -8.85 -8.42 -8.08
N ARG A 64 -9.03 -7.19 -8.57
CA ARG A 64 -10.13 -6.86 -9.49
C ARG A 64 -9.92 -7.42 -10.89
N ASN A 65 -8.67 -7.67 -11.28
CA ASN A 65 -8.34 -8.18 -12.60
C ASN A 65 -7.61 -9.52 -12.48
N GLU A 66 -8.25 -10.60 -12.90
CA GLU A 66 -7.66 -11.94 -12.82
C GLU A 66 -6.65 -12.22 -13.94
N ASP A 67 -6.68 -11.43 -15.02
CA ASP A 67 -5.74 -11.53 -16.16
C ASP A 67 -4.49 -10.67 -15.95
N TYR A 68 -3.78 -10.91 -14.85
CA TYR A 68 -2.45 -10.33 -14.62
C TYR A 68 -1.35 -11.24 -15.18
N PRO A 69 -0.20 -10.68 -15.61
CA PRO A 69 0.91 -11.48 -16.13
C PRO A 69 1.39 -12.53 -15.12
N ARG A 70 1.62 -13.75 -15.62
CA ARG A 70 2.04 -14.91 -14.80
C ARG A 70 3.55 -15.04 -14.64
N THR A 71 4.29 -14.00 -15.01
CA THR A 71 5.74 -13.90 -14.84
C THR A 71 6.13 -12.48 -14.46
N CYS A 72 7.08 -12.29 -13.55
CA CYS A 72 7.64 -10.99 -13.21
C CYS A 72 9.17 -10.97 -13.42
N ARG A 73 9.74 -9.77 -13.64
CA ARG A 73 11.19 -9.55 -13.79
C ARG A 73 11.87 -9.23 -12.46
N ALA A 74 11.17 -8.50 -11.59
CA ALA A 74 11.70 -8.07 -10.30
C ALA A 74 10.57 -7.69 -9.34
N CYS A 75 10.89 -7.73 -8.04
CA CYS A 75 10.04 -7.22 -6.97
C CYS A 75 10.85 -6.26 -6.10
N PHE A 76 10.21 -5.21 -5.62
CA PHE A 76 10.82 -4.20 -4.76
C PHE A 76 9.91 -3.92 -3.56
N TYR A 77 10.51 -3.59 -2.43
CA TYR A 77 9.78 -3.01 -1.31
C TYR A 77 9.28 -1.62 -1.69
N GLY A 78 8.04 -1.31 -1.37
CA GLY A 78 7.47 0.02 -1.56
C GLY A 78 6.53 0.39 -0.43
N THR A 79 6.13 1.67 -0.41
CA THR A 79 5.05 2.14 0.46
C THR A 79 3.99 2.83 -0.38
N GLY A 80 2.74 2.47 -0.14
CA GLY A 80 1.58 3.12 -0.73
C GLY A 80 0.97 4.11 0.26
N LEU A 81 0.31 5.15 -0.26
CA LEU A 81 -0.41 6.11 0.58
C LEU A 81 -1.87 5.68 0.67
N ILE A 82 -2.38 5.50 1.88
CA ILE A 82 -3.81 5.29 2.15
C ILE A 82 -4.33 6.45 2.98
N ALA A 83 -5.63 6.66 2.94
CA ALA A 83 -6.32 7.63 3.77
C ALA A 83 -7.79 7.23 3.91
N GLY A 84 -8.45 7.72 4.96
CA GLY A 84 -9.89 7.63 5.11
C GLY A 84 -10.65 8.47 4.08
N HIS A 85 -11.98 8.38 4.12
CA HIS A 85 -12.85 9.15 3.24
C HIS A 85 -12.60 10.66 3.39
N GLY A 86 -12.48 11.37 2.27
CA GLY A 86 -12.12 12.78 2.26
C GLY A 86 -10.63 13.04 2.55
N PHE A 87 -9.78 12.02 2.38
CA PHE A 87 -8.33 12.10 2.62
C PHE A 87 -7.97 12.42 4.08
N THR A 88 -8.75 11.88 5.01
CA THR A 88 -8.51 12.01 6.45
C THR A 88 -7.46 11.01 6.92
N SER A 89 -6.63 11.40 7.90
CA SER A 89 -5.60 10.55 8.50
C SER A 89 -4.75 9.78 7.49
N PRO A 90 -4.05 10.47 6.55
CA PRO A 90 -3.24 9.79 5.55
C PRO A 90 -2.01 9.13 6.17
N GLU A 91 -1.70 7.91 5.73
CA GLU A 91 -0.54 7.16 6.20
C GLU A 91 0.10 6.31 5.10
N ARG A 92 1.38 6.02 5.27
CA ARG A 92 2.13 5.15 4.36
C ARG A 92 2.09 3.73 4.86
N THR A 93 1.58 2.82 4.03
CA THR A 93 1.52 1.40 4.35
C THR A 93 2.50 0.60 3.50
N PRO A 94 3.12 -0.45 4.07
CA PRO A 94 4.02 -1.32 3.33
C PRO A 94 3.34 -2.04 2.16
N GLY A 95 4.10 -2.26 1.10
CA GLY A 95 3.65 -3.03 -0.06
C GLY A 95 4.79 -3.60 -0.88
N VAL A 96 4.43 -4.43 -1.84
CA VAL A 96 5.37 -5.04 -2.80
C VAL A 96 5.07 -4.51 -4.19
N PHE A 97 6.03 -3.80 -4.76
CA PHE A 97 6.01 -3.42 -6.18
C PHE A 97 6.50 -4.59 -7.02
N VAL A 98 5.74 -4.98 -8.04
CA VAL A 98 6.03 -6.11 -8.93
C VAL A 98 6.18 -5.59 -10.36
N LEU A 99 7.36 -5.74 -10.95
CA LEU A 99 7.60 -5.39 -12.35
C LEU A 99 7.33 -6.59 -13.25
N PHE A 100 6.34 -6.51 -14.14
CA PHE A 100 6.03 -7.60 -15.06
C PHE A 100 6.81 -7.48 -16.37
N ASP A 101 6.69 -6.34 -17.03
CA ASP A 101 7.33 -6.03 -18.31
C ASP A 101 7.52 -4.52 -18.47
N ASP A 102 7.86 -4.06 -19.67
CA ASP A 102 8.17 -2.66 -19.95
C ASP A 102 6.94 -1.73 -19.85
N ASP A 103 5.73 -2.30 -19.82
CA ASP A 103 4.47 -1.56 -19.84
C ASP A 103 3.57 -1.87 -18.65
N ARG A 104 3.84 -2.91 -17.88
CA ARG A 104 2.97 -3.36 -16.80
C ARG A 104 3.73 -3.60 -15.50
N PHE A 105 3.13 -3.12 -14.43
CA PHE A 105 3.58 -3.39 -13.06
C PHE A 105 2.36 -3.54 -12.15
N GLY A 106 2.59 -4.07 -10.95
CA GLY A 106 1.56 -4.19 -9.93
C GLY A 106 2.05 -3.74 -8.57
N PHE A 107 1.12 -3.51 -7.67
CA PHE A 107 1.40 -3.19 -6.27
C PHE A 107 0.50 -4.02 -5.36
N ILE A 108 1.11 -4.82 -4.49
CA ILE A 108 0.40 -5.59 -3.45
C ILE A 108 0.36 -4.74 -2.18
N TRP A 109 -0.83 -4.33 -1.79
CA TRP A 109 -1.12 -3.63 -0.54
C TRP A 109 -1.26 -4.67 0.57
N LEU A 110 -0.28 -4.75 1.47
CA LEU A 110 -0.25 -5.83 2.46
C LEU A 110 -1.39 -5.71 3.48
N GLU A 111 -1.60 -4.51 4.01
CA GLU A 111 -2.63 -4.25 5.02
C GLU A 111 -4.06 -4.35 4.45
N LEU A 112 -4.24 -3.97 3.18
CA LEU A 112 -5.54 -4.04 2.50
C LEU A 112 -5.82 -5.41 1.88
N GLN A 113 -4.86 -6.34 1.93
CA GLN A 113 -4.89 -7.64 1.24
C GLN A 113 -5.37 -7.51 -0.21
N SER A 114 -4.85 -6.52 -0.94
CA SER A 114 -5.37 -6.11 -2.24
C SER A 114 -4.24 -5.93 -3.26
N PHE A 115 -4.54 -6.21 -4.52
CA PHE A 115 -3.61 -6.06 -5.63
C PHE A 115 -4.12 -5.05 -6.66
N SER A 116 -3.30 -4.02 -6.90
CA SER A 116 -3.49 -3.06 -7.99
C SER A 116 -2.61 -3.41 -9.17
N LEU A 117 -3.20 -3.51 -10.37
CA LEU A 117 -2.48 -3.70 -11.63
C LEU A 117 -2.47 -2.40 -12.44
N TYR A 118 -1.30 -2.06 -12.98
CA TYR A 118 -1.07 -0.87 -13.78
C TYR A 118 -0.56 -1.26 -15.17
N SER A 119 -1.00 -0.53 -16.19
CA SER A 119 -0.56 -0.68 -17.58
C SER A 119 -0.30 0.69 -18.20
N ARG A 120 0.74 0.79 -19.02
CA ARG A 120 1.16 2.03 -19.69
C ARG A 120 0.07 2.54 -20.63
N ILE A 121 -0.22 3.83 -20.53
CA ILE A 121 -1.03 4.57 -21.50
C ILE A 121 -0.29 4.61 -22.84
N LYS A 122 -0.93 4.16 -23.92
CA LYS A 122 -0.32 4.07 -25.26
C LYS A 122 -0.51 5.31 -26.13
N VAL A 123 -1.33 6.25 -25.66
CA VAL A 123 -1.57 7.52 -26.37
C VAL A 123 -0.37 8.44 -26.17
N ALA A 124 0.08 9.07 -27.25
CA ALA A 124 1.08 10.13 -27.20
C ALA A 124 0.42 11.48 -26.90
N PHE A 125 0.95 12.21 -25.93
CA PHE A 125 0.50 13.54 -25.58
C PHE A 125 1.43 14.60 -26.20
N GLN A 126 0.85 15.68 -26.73
CA GLN A 126 1.62 16.79 -27.27
C GLN A 126 1.86 17.83 -26.18
N ASN A 127 3.05 18.45 -26.19
CA ASN A 127 3.43 19.52 -25.26
C ASN A 127 3.38 19.11 -23.78
N ALA A 128 3.65 17.83 -23.47
CA ALA A 128 3.56 17.27 -22.13
C ALA A 128 4.93 17.07 -21.45
N GLU A 129 6.02 17.46 -22.11
CA GLU A 129 7.37 17.34 -21.57
C GLU A 129 7.65 18.46 -20.56
N ALA A 130 8.28 18.10 -19.43
CA ALA A 130 8.72 19.08 -18.46
C ALA A 130 9.91 19.89 -19.01
N PRO A 131 9.99 21.22 -18.78
CA PRO A 131 11.10 22.04 -19.27
C PRO A 131 12.46 21.63 -18.72
N SER A 132 12.50 21.12 -17.48
CA SER A 132 13.69 20.58 -16.83
C SER A 132 13.29 19.52 -15.78
N ARG A 133 14.27 18.84 -15.19
CA ARG A 133 14.03 17.88 -14.11
C ARG A 133 13.50 18.58 -12.85
N GLU A 134 14.05 19.75 -12.53
CA GLU A 134 13.64 20.55 -11.37
C GLU A 134 12.18 21.00 -11.54
N ALA A 135 11.79 21.43 -12.75
CA ALA A 135 10.41 21.77 -13.06
C ALA A 135 9.44 20.57 -12.99
N PHE A 136 9.94 19.34 -13.20
CA PHE A 136 9.14 18.12 -13.00
C PHE A 136 8.96 17.79 -11.51
N ASP A 137 10.00 17.98 -10.70
CA ASP A 137 9.95 17.72 -9.26
C ASP A 137 9.07 18.75 -8.49
N GLU A 138 8.91 19.97 -9.03
CA GLU A 138 8.04 21.02 -8.47
C GLU A 138 6.54 20.88 -8.82
N MET A 139 6.21 20.16 -9.90
CA MET A 139 4.84 19.99 -10.43
C MET A 139 3.95 19.17 -9.49
#